data_AF-A0A955UZV1-F1
#
_entry.id   AF-A0A955UZV1-F1
#
_cell.length_a   1.000
_cell.length_b   1.000
_cell.length_c   1.000
_cell.angle_alpha   90.00
_cell.angle_beta   90.00
_cell.angle_gamma   90.00
#
_symmetry.space_group_name_H-M   'P 1'
#
loop_
_entity.id
_entity.type
_entity.pdbx_description
1 polymer ?
#
loop_
_entity_poly.entity_id
_entity_poly.type
_entity_poly.pdbx_seq_one_letter_code
_entity_poly.pdbx_strand_id
1 'polypeptide(L)'
;EGVPRARVGATTLERGGRVRLRLDRRRNDPYACLLDGRPAVIERIHRGYDDRVYLAVTLEDDPGQSLFRESGRFLWFFPDEVEVLDT
;
A
#
# COMPACT_ATOMS: atom_id res chain seq x y z
N GLU A 1 -16.38 0.01 0.80
CA GLU A 1 -15.82 0.70 1.99
C GLU A 1 -14.69 -0.17 2.54
N GLY A 2 -13.60 0.42 3.04
CA GLY A 2 -12.47 -0.34 3.59
C GLY A 2 -12.61 -0.53 5.10
N VAL A 3 -11.87 -1.49 5.67
CA VAL A 3 -11.75 -1.62 7.13
C VAL A 3 -10.75 -0.58 7.66
N PRO A 4 -10.91 -0.07 8.89
CA PRO A 4 -10.02 0.96 9.43
C PRO A 4 -8.61 0.43 9.76
N ARG A 5 -8.51 -0.86 10.08
CA ARG A 5 -7.25 -1.54 10.44
C ARG A 5 -7.31 -3.03 10.13
N ALA A 6 -6.15 -3.64 9.92
CA ALA A 6 -5.99 -5.08 9.79
C ALA A 6 -4.71 -5.54 10.50
N ARG A 7 -4.72 -6.78 11.01
CA ARG A 7 -3.55 -7.42 11.60
C ARG A 7 -3.12 -8.59 10.73
N VAL A 8 -1.86 -8.60 10.31
CA VAL A 8 -1.27 -9.66 9.48
C VAL A 8 -0.03 -10.17 10.21
N GLY A 9 -0.14 -11.35 10.80
CA GLY A 9 0.86 -11.87 11.73
C GLY A 9 1.09 -10.91 12.92
N ALA A 10 2.32 -10.43 13.06
CA ALA A 10 2.70 -9.46 14.09
C ALA A 10 2.48 -7.99 13.67
N THR A 11 2.23 -7.73 12.38
CA THR A 11 2.16 -6.38 11.82
C THR A 11 0.74 -5.83 11.92
N THR A 12 0.60 -4.61 12.42
CA THR A 12 -0.65 -3.85 12.40
C THR A 12 -0.62 -2.85 11.26
N LEU A 13 -1.67 -2.86 10.44
CA LEU A 13 -1.85 -1.98 9.29
C LEU A 13 -3.05 -1.08 9.59
N GLU A 14 -2.87 0.22 9.44
CA GLU A 14 -3.91 1.22 9.73
C GLU A 14 -4.05 2.19 8.57
N ARG A 15 -5.29 2.64 8.33
CA ARG A 15 -5.55 3.70 7.36
C ARG A 15 -4.84 4.99 7.80
N GLY A 16 -4.12 5.62 6.89
CA GLY A 16 -3.23 6.76 7.15
C GLY A 16 -1.82 6.36 7.60
N GLY A 17 -1.58 5.07 7.86
CA GLY A 17 -0.26 4.55 8.20
C GLY A 17 0.73 4.66 7.04
N ARG A 18 2.00 4.88 7.37
CA ARG A 18 3.10 4.98 6.40
C ARG A 18 3.72 3.60 6.18
N VAL A 19 4.02 3.29 4.93
CA VAL A 19 4.67 2.05 4.52
C VAL A 19 5.75 2.33 3.48
N ARG A 20 6.68 1.41 3.30
CA ARG A 20 7.61 1.36 2.18
C ARG A 20 7.27 0.16 1.31
N LEU A 21 7.20 0.37 0.00
CA LEU A 21 6.97 -0.71 -0.95
C LEU A 21 8.20 -1.63 -1.03
N ARG A 22 7.97 -2.94 -1.02
CA ARG A 22 8.98 -4.00 -1.11
C ARG A 22 8.55 -4.98 -2.21
N LEU A 23 8.84 -4.62 -3.46
CA LEU A 23 8.42 -5.39 -4.62
C LEU A 23 9.57 -6.29 -5.10
N ASP A 24 9.23 -7.49 -5.57
CA ASP A 24 10.24 -8.40 -6.11
C ASP A 24 10.83 -7.85 -7.42
N ARG A 25 12.04 -7.30 -7.34
CA ARG A 25 12.81 -6.80 -8.49
C ARG A 25 13.12 -7.88 -9.52
N ARG A 26 13.02 -9.17 -9.18
CA ARG A 26 13.21 -10.29 -10.11
C ARG A 26 12.06 -10.43 -11.11
N ARG A 27 10.93 -9.75 -10.90
CA ARG A 27 9.82 -9.74 -11.88
C ARG A 27 10.20 -9.11 -13.23
N ASN A 28 11.36 -8.44 -13.36
CA ASN A 28 11.79 -7.71 -14.55
C ASN A 28 10.70 -6.77 -15.10
N ASP A 29 9.90 -6.22 -14.19
CA ASP A 29 8.82 -5.29 -14.48
C ASP A 29 9.32 -3.87 -14.19
N PRO A 30 9.36 -2.96 -15.20
CA PRO A 30 9.81 -1.59 -14.98
C PRO A 30 8.98 -0.84 -13.94
N TYR A 31 7.69 -1.17 -13.77
CA TYR A 31 6.88 -0.56 -12.71
C TYR A 31 7.31 -1.02 -11.33
N ALA A 32 7.57 -2.32 -11.15
CA ALA A 32 8.07 -2.83 -9.87
C ALA A 32 9.40 -2.18 -9.49
N CYS A 33 10.33 -2.04 -10.45
CA CYS A 33 11.60 -1.35 -10.23
C CYS A 33 11.43 0.14 -9.87
N LEU A 34 10.45 0.83 -10.47
CA LEU A 34 10.19 2.24 -10.21
C LEU A 34 9.57 2.48 -8.82
N LEU A 35 8.72 1.55 -8.37
CA LEU A 35 7.94 1.68 -7.15
C LEU A 35 8.67 1.12 -5.91
N ASP A 36 9.53 0.12 -6.10
CA ASP A 36 10.24 -0.53 -5.00
C ASP A 36 11.07 0.47 -4.17
N GLY A 37 10.96 0.37 -2.85
CA GLY A 37 11.63 1.23 -1.88
C GLY A 37 10.97 2.60 -1.66
N ARG A 38 9.97 2.99 -2.46
CA ARG A 38 9.28 4.28 -2.29
C ARG A 38 8.35 4.28 -1.07
N PRO A 39 8.28 5.40 -0.33
CA PRO A 39 7.34 5.57 0.76
C PRO A 39 5.92 5.81 0.24
N ALA A 40 4.93 5.27 0.94
CA ALA A 40 3.53 5.37 0.60
C ALA A 40 2.64 5.47 1.85
N VAL A 41 1.41 5.95 1.67
CA VAL A 41 0.39 6.05 2.72
C VAL A 41 -0.75 5.08 2.41
N ILE A 42 -1.23 4.35 3.42
CA ILE A 42 -2.38 3.48 3.30
C ILE A 42 -3.66 4.32 3.24
N GLU A 43 -4.27 4.42 2.06
CA GLU A 43 -5.53 5.14 1.86
C GLU A 43 -6.74 4.29 2.19
N ARG A 44 -6.66 2.99 1.91
CA ARG A 44 -7.71 2.01 2.21
C ARG A 44 -7.12 0.64 2.51
N ILE A 45 -7.82 -0.09 3.37
CA ILE A 45 -7.56 -1.51 3.63
C ILE A 45 -8.81 -2.27 3.18
N HIS A 46 -8.65 -3.19 2.25
CA HIS A 46 -9.72 -4.05 1.78
C HIS A 46 -9.47 -5.48 2.26
N ARG A 47 -10.52 -6.15 2.74
CA ARG A 47 -10.49 -7.57 3.09
C ARG A 47 -11.41 -8.31 2.12
N GLY A 48 -10.82 -9.20 1.33
CA GLY A 48 -11.54 -10.05 0.40
C GLY A 48 -12.35 -11.13 1.12
N TYR A 49 -13.20 -11.83 0.37
CA TYR A 49 -14.03 -12.93 0.88
C TYR A 49 -13.22 -14.14 1.36
N ASP A 50 -11.98 -14.26 0.90
CA ASP A 50 -11.01 -15.29 1.28
C ASP A 50 -10.11 -14.87 2.45
N ASP A 51 -10.52 -13.83 3.19
CA ASP A 51 -9.76 -13.20 4.27
C ASP A 51 -8.42 -12.57 3.86
N ARG A 52 -8.12 -12.47 2.57
CA ARG A 52 -6.92 -11.76 2.09
C ARG A 52 -7.08 -10.26 2.29
N VAL A 53 -6.01 -9.65 2.77
CA VAL A 53 -5.91 -8.20 2.94
C VAL A 53 -5.23 -7.61 1.71
N TYR A 54 -5.77 -6.49 1.23
CA TYR A 54 -5.24 -5.69 0.15
C TYR A 54 -5.14 -4.24 0.60
N LEU A 55 -4.02 -3.60 0.32
CA LEU A 55 -3.74 -2.23 0.71
C LEU A 55 -3.83 -1.34 -0.52
N ALA A 56 -4.69 -0.34 -0.47
CA ALA A 56 -4.72 0.73 -1.45
C ALA A 56 -3.84 1.87 -0.93
N VAL A 57 -2.82 2.27 -1.69
CA VAL A 57 -1.83 3.25 -1.26
C VAL A 57 -1.63 4.38 -2.28
N THR A 58 -1.08 5.50 -1.78
CA THR A 58 -0.57 6.64 -2.56
C THR A 58 0.90 6.88 -2.21
N LEU A 59 1.74 7.24 -3.19
CA LEU A 59 3.18 7.44 -3.01
C LEU A 59 3.47 8.84 -2.49
N GLU A 60 4.15 9.02 -1.35
CA GLU A 60 4.25 10.32 -0.66
C GLU A 60 4.85 11.44 -1.49
N ASP A 61 5.70 11.07 -2.44
CA ASP A 61 6.47 11.91 -3.34
C ASP A 61 5.81 12.09 -4.72
N ASP A 62 4.58 11.61 -4.94
CA ASP A 62 3.85 11.78 -6.20
C ASP A 62 3.01 13.08 -6.20
N PRO A 63 3.31 14.08 -7.04
CA PRO A 63 2.55 15.33 -7.09
C PRO A 63 1.08 15.12 -7.53
N GLY A 64 0.75 13.99 -8.17
CA GLY A 64 -0.60 13.58 -8.53
C GLY A 64 -1.42 12.98 -7.37
N GLN A 65 -0.84 12.83 -6.17
CA GLN A 65 -1.49 12.21 -5.02
C GLN A 65 -2.89 12.76 -4.72
N SER A 66 -3.04 14.09 -4.70
CA SER A 66 -4.31 14.73 -4.35
C SER A 66 -5.42 14.32 -5.34
N LEU A 67 -5.11 14.34 -6.64
CA LEU A 67 -6.04 13.93 -7.69
C LEU A 67 -6.35 12.42 -7.63
N PHE A 68 -5.38 11.59 -7.29
CA PHE A 68 -5.58 10.15 -7.08
C PHE A 68 -6.49 9.87 -5.89
N ARG A 69 -6.33 10.62 -4.79
CA ARG A 69 -7.20 10.49 -3.61
C ARG A 69 -8.64 10.92 -3.93
N GLU A 70 -8.82 12.04 -4.62
CA GLU A 70 -10.13 12.56 -5.04
C GLU A 70 -10.85 11.62 -6.02
N SER A 71 -10.12 11.09 -7.01
CA SER A 71 -10.68 10.15 -7.99
C SER A 71 -10.86 8.72 -7.45
N GLY A 72 -10.30 8.41 -6.27
CA GLY A 72 -10.30 7.06 -5.71
C GLY A 72 -9.38 6.08 -6.45
N ARG A 73 -8.40 6.58 -7.21
CA ARG A 73 -7.46 5.79 -7.99
C ARG A 73 -6.22 5.51 -7.14
N PHE A 74 -6.11 4.29 -6.63
CA PHE A 74 -5.01 3.86 -5.75
C PHE A 74 -4.16 2.79 -6.42
N LEU A 75 -2.93 2.64 -5.94
CA LEU A 75 -2.10 1.47 -6.22
C LEU A 75 -2.42 0.39 -5.18
N TRP A 76 -2.47 -0.86 -5.61
CA TRP A 76 -2.89 -1.97 -4.75
C TRP A 76 -1.75 -2.95 -4.52
N PHE A 77 -1.52 -3.31 -3.25
CA PHE A 77 -0.45 -4.20 -2.82
C PHE A 77 -0.93 -5.18 -1.76
N PHE A 78 -0.25 -6.32 -1.66
CA PHE A 78 -0.41 -7.24 -0.54
C PHE A 78 0.38 -6.79 0.69
N PRO A 79 0.01 -7.23 1.90
CA PRO A 79 0.75 -6.95 3.13
C PRO A 79 2.22 -7.37 3.11
N ASP A 80 2.58 -8.44 2.39
CA ASP A 80 3.96 -8.90 2.27
C ASP A 80 4.81 -8.08 1.27
N GLU A 81 4.15 -7.29 0.42
CA GLU A 81 4.78 -6.38 -0.54
C GLU A 81 5.04 -5.00 0.06
N VAL A 82 4.80 -4.83 1.36
CA VAL A 82 5.03 -3.57 2.06
C VAL A 82 5.72 -3.80 3.41
N GLU A 83 6.44 -2.78 3.85
CA GLU A 83 7.05 -2.71 5.17
C GLU A 83 6.46 -1.50 5.91
N VAL A 84 5.94 -1.69 7.12
CA VAL A 84 5.44 -0.57 7.92
C VAL A 84 6.61 0.31 8.34
N LEU A 85 6.44 1.61 8.17
CA LEU A 85 7.38 2.60 8.67
C LEU A 85 6.90 3.01 10.06
N ASP A 86 7.76 2.86 11.07
CA ASP A 86 7.49 3.38 12.40
C ASP A 86 7.12 4.86 12.32
N THR A 87 6.12 5.24 13.12
CA THR A 87 5.64 6.63 13.22
C THR A 87 6.54 7.46 14.12
#